data_AF-A0A850SHA4-F1
#
_entry.id   AF-A0A850SHA4-F1
#
_cell.length_a   1.000
_cell.length_b   1.000
_cell.length_c   1.000
_cell.angle_alpha   90.00
_cell.angle_beta   90.00
_cell.angle_gamma   90.00
#
_symmetry.space_group_name_H-M   'P 1'
#
loop_
_entity.id
_entity.type
_entity.pdbx_description
1 polymer ?
#
loop_
_entity_poly.entity_id
_entity_poly.type
_entity_poly.pdbx_seq_one_letter_code
_entity_poly.pdbx_strand_id
1 'polypeptide(L)'
;MVTERQAAFQAKVAGIKNFDEAFEMVKSAVFDKFKMHRAGLSLILQVMPTNLGAYHILGSNVIVMNSYVLAAIRKLSGSEGEYNAYLFMVLAHEYLHSLGITDENRVRQMTFELCKDALGDDHSSTRMAKEDPSSLFPQLRTMVQTQFGREFHVVKDFDKSSQSYIQ
;
A
#
# COMPACT_ATOMS: atom_id res chain seq x y z
N MET A 1 -17.28 13.72 10.98
CA MET A 1 -17.92 12.43 11.33
C MET A 1 -17.74 11.49 10.16
N VAL A 2 -17.30 10.27 10.43
CA VAL A 2 -17.09 9.23 9.42
C VAL A 2 -18.45 8.66 9.01
N THR A 3 -18.66 8.39 7.72
CA THR A 3 -19.90 7.77 7.23
C THR A 3 -19.96 6.28 7.60
N GLU A 4 -21.15 5.66 7.58
CA GLU A 4 -21.27 4.21 7.81
C GLU A 4 -20.43 3.38 6.81
N ARG A 5 -20.40 3.80 5.53
CA ARG A 5 -19.57 3.18 4.50
C ARG A 5 -18.09 3.22 4.87
N GLN A 6 -17.61 4.39 5.29
CA GLN A 6 -16.22 4.56 5.70
C GLN A 6 -15.90 3.77 6.98
N ALA A 7 -16.78 3.75 7.98
CA ALA A 7 -16.59 2.97 9.20
C ALA A 7 -16.50 1.46 8.91
N ALA A 8 -17.37 0.94 8.04
CA ALA A 8 -17.31 -0.46 7.60
C ALA A 8 -16.01 -0.75 6.82
N PHE A 9 -15.54 0.17 5.98
CA PHE A 9 -14.30 -0.01 5.23
C PHE A 9 -13.06 0.08 6.14
N GLN A 10 -13.05 0.98 7.12
CA GLN A 10 -12.02 1.06 8.16
C GLN A 10 -11.90 -0.26 8.93
N ALA A 11 -13.02 -0.87 9.34
CA ALA A 11 -13.01 -2.16 10.03
C ALA A 11 -12.41 -3.28 9.17
N LYS A 12 -12.69 -3.28 7.85
CA LYS A 12 -12.07 -4.22 6.90
C LYS A 12 -10.57 -4.01 6.77
N VAL A 13 -10.11 -2.75 6.62
CA VAL A 13 -8.68 -2.43 6.55
C VAL A 13 -7.98 -2.84 7.84
N ALA A 14 -8.56 -2.54 9.00
CA ALA A 14 -8.00 -2.94 10.28
C ALA A 14 -7.87 -4.47 10.42
N GLY A 15 -8.78 -5.23 9.81
CA GLY A 15 -8.81 -6.69 9.84
C GLY A 15 -8.02 -7.42 8.74
N ILE A 16 -7.25 -6.71 7.90
CA ILE A 16 -6.40 -7.33 6.87
C ILE A 16 -5.44 -8.35 7.50
N LYS A 17 -5.37 -9.56 6.93
CA LYS A 17 -4.53 -10.65 7.46
C LYS A 17 -3.26 -10.89 6.65
N ASN A 18 -3.24 -10.52 5.39
CA ASN A 18 -2.13 -10.81 4.48
C ASN A 18 -2.09 -9.81 3.31
N PHE A 19 -1.03 -9.91 2.49
CA PHE A 19 -0.80 -9.01 1.36
C PHE A 19 -1.88 -9.12 0.26
N ASP A 20 -2.42 -10.32 0.02
CA ASP A 20 -3.48 -10.53 -0.98
C ASP A 20 -4.77 -9.82 -0.57
N GLU A 21 -5.23 -10.01 0.67
CA GLU A 21 -6.38 -9.31 1.22
C GLU A 21 -6.21 -7.78 1.18
N ALA A 22 -5.02 -7.29 1.52
CA ALA A 22 -4.71 -5.86 1.42
C ALA A 22 -4.85 -5.36 -0.03
N PHE A 23 -4.35 -6.14 -0.98
CA PHE A 23 -4.35 -5.78 -2.38
C PHE A 23 -5.73 -5.84 -3.02
N GLU A 24 -6.55 -6.84 -2.69
CA GLU A 24 -7.95 -6.90 -3.12
C GLU A 24 -8.75 -5.69 -2.61
N MET A 25 -8.52 -5.27 -1.37
CA MET A 25 -9.13 -4.06 -0.81
C MET A 25 -8.70 -2.80 -1.56
N VAL A 26 -7.42 -2.70 -1.93
CA VAL A 26 -6.90 -1.60 -2.76
C VAL A 26 -7.55 -1.60 -4.13
N LYS A 27 -7.61 -2.75 -4.83
CA LYS A 27 -8.25 -2.86 -6.15
C LYS A 27 -9.71 -2.44 -6.10
N SER A 28 -10.45 -2.91 -5.10
CA SER A 28 -11.86 -2.55 -4.90
C SER A 28 -12.02 -1.04 -4.68
N ALA A 29 -11.21 -0.42 -3.82
CA ALA A 29 -11.30 1.02 -3.57
C ALA A 29 -10.97 1.84 -4.83
N VAL A 30 -9.92 1.47 -5.56
CA VAL A 30 -9.51 2.16 -6.79
C VAL A 30 -10.56 2.02 -7.88
N PHE A 31 -11.16 0.84 -8.04
CA PHE A 31 -12.26 0.64 -8.98
C PHE A 31 -13.51 1.45 -8.59
N ASP A 32 -13.86 1.47 -7.31
CA ASP A 32 -15.01 2.22 -6.81
C ASP A 32 -14.88 3.73 -7.11
N LYS A 33 -13.70 4.30 -6.88
CA LYS A 33 -13.46 5.74 -7.01
C LYS A 33 -13.09 6.18 -8.42
N PHE A 34 -12.15 5.48 -9.07
CA PHE A 34 -11.54 5.92 -10.33
C PHE A 34 -11.99 5.11 -11.55
N LYS A 35 -12.73 4.00 -11.35
CA LYS A 35 -13.17 3.09 -12.43
C LYS A 35 -11.99 2.53 -13.25
N MET A 36 -10.84 2.38 -12.60
CA MET A 36 -9.62 1.81 -13.18
C MET A 36 -9.38 0.42 -12.59
N HIS A 37 -8.82 -0.47 -13.40
CA HIS A 37 -8.52 -1.85 -12.99
C HIS A 37 -7.32 -2.42 -13.76
N ARG A 38 -6.50 -3.21 -13.09
CA ARG A 38 -5.43 -4.03 -13.64
C ARG A 38 -5.29 -5.32 -12.85
N ALA A 39 -4.98 -6.39 -13.56
CA ALA A 39 -4.80 -7.74 -13.05
C ALA A 39 -3.38 -8.25 -13.35
N GLY A 40 -2.97 -9.31 -12.67
CA GLY A 40 -1.75 -10.08 -12.95
C GLY A 40 -0.49 -9.50 -12.31
N LEU A 41 -0.61 -8.82 -11.17
CA LEU A 41 0.52 -8.23 -10.45
C LEU A 41 1.21 -9.25 -9.53
N SER A 42 2.51 -9.08 -9.32
CA SER A 42 3.34 -9.85 -8.40
C SER A 42 3.93 -8.93 -7.34
N LEU A 43 4.07 -9.43 -6.11
CA LEU A 43 4.68 -8.69 -5.01
C LEU A 43 6.01 -9.35 -4.61
N ILE A 44 7.06 -8.53 -4.56
CA ILE A 44 8.39 -8.90 -4.06
C ILE A 44 8.69 -8.09 -2.81
N LEU A 45 9.22 -8.74 -1.78
CA LEU A 45 9.76 -8.09 -0.59
C LEU A 45 11.29 -8.04 -0.72
N GLN A 46 11.87 -6.85 -0.55
CA GLN A 46 13.32 -6.66 -0.61
C GLN A 46 13.74 -5.60 0.42
N VAL A 47 14.93 -5.74 0.99
CA VAL A 47 15.53 -4.65 1.79
C VAL A 47 15.95 -3.53 0.84
N MET A 48 15.52 -2.31 1.11
CA MET A 48 15.80 -1.15 0.26
C MET A 48 16.11 0.10 1.11
N PRO A 49 16.64 1.18 0.50
CA PRO A 49 16.81 2.45 1.18
C PRO A 49 15.54 2.94 1.91
N THR A 50 15.68 3.52 3.11
CA THR A 50 14.53 3.93 3.96
C THR A 50 13.65 5.01 3.34
N ASN A 51 14.15 5.75 2.36
CA ASN A 51 13.38 6.71 1.58
C ASN A 51 12.48 6.06 0.51
N LEU A 52 12.53 4.74 0.35
CA LEU A 52 11.68 3.98 -0.58
C LEU A 52 10.79 3.02 0.21
N GLY A 53 9.48 3.29 0.25
CA GLY A 53 8.50 2.38 0.88
C GLY A 53 8.16 1.18 0.00
N ALA A 54 7.98 1.44 -1.29
CA ALA A 54 7.81 0.47 -2.36
C ALA A 54 8.14 1.15 -3.71
N TYR A 55 8.16 0.39 -4.79
CA TYR A 55 8.08 0.91 -6.15
C TYR A 55 7.51 -0.15 -7.10
N HIS A 56 6.80 0.30 -8.13
CA HIS A 56 6.41 -0.49 -9.29
C HIS A 56 7.47 -0.36 -10.40
N ILE A 57 7.96 -1.50 -10.93
CA ILE A 57 8.89 -1.47 -12.07
C ILE A 57 8.08 -1.11 -13.33
N LEU A 58 8.33 0.08 -13.89
CA LEU A 58 7.64 0.56 -15.09
C LEU A 58 7.72 -0.46 -16.23
N GLY A 59 6.59 -0.71 -16.89
CA GLY A 59 6.48 -1.71 -17.96
C GLY A 59 6.45 -3.18 -17.47
N SER A 60 6.51 -3.44 -16.17
CA SER A 60 6.37 -4.78 -15.60
C SER A 60 5.01 -4.97 -14.91
N ASN A 61 4.83 -6.15 -14.32
CA ASN A 61 3.75 -6.46 -13.40
C ASN A 61 4.22 -6.62 -11.94
N VAL A 62 5.38 -6.06 -11.59
CA VAL A 62 6.01 -6.28 -10.28
C VAL A 62 5.94 -5.03 -9.43
N ILE A 63 5.39 -5.20 -8.23
CA ILE A 63 5.54 -4.27 -7.10
C ILE A 63 6.65 -4.80 -6.21
N VAL A 64 7.64 -3.97 -5.91
CA VAL A 64 8.70 -4.28 -4.95
C VAL A 64 8.46 -3.46 -3.69
N MET A 65 8.29 -4.11 -2.54
CA MET A 65 8.01 -3.48 -1.27
C MET A 65 9.17 -3.60 -0.30
N ASN A 66 9.41 -2.54 0.46
CA ASN A 66 10.56 -2.46 1.36
C ASN A 66 10.31 -3.27 2.64
N SER A 67 10.90 -4.46 2.71
CA SER A 67 10.77 -5.36 3.87
C SER A 67 11.35 -4.74 5.15
N TYR A 68 12.36 -3.88 5.02
CA TYR A 68 12.97 -3.18 6.16
C TYR A 68 12.01 -2.15 6.76
N VAL A 69 11.40 -1.31 5.91
CA VAL A 69 10.40 -0.31 6.36
C VAL A 69 9.14 -1.00 6.89
N LEU A 70 8.65 -2.06 6.23
CA LEU A 70 7.52 -2.85 6.74
C LEU A 70 7.79 -3.40 8.14
N ALA A 71 8.96 -4.03 8.35
CA ALA A 71 9.32 -4.58 9.65
C ALA A 71 9.47 -3.49 10.71
N ALA A 72 9.97 -2.31 10.34
CA ALA A 72 10.07 -1.16 11.23
C ALA A 72 8.69 -0.65 11.64
N ILE A 73 7.80 -0.38 10.67
CA ILE A 73 6.44 0.09 10.95
C ILE A 73 5.68 -0.93 11.76
N ARG A 74 5.84 -2.23 11.49
CA ARG A 74 5.23 -3.31 12.29
C ARG A 74 5.64 -3.25 13.76
N LYS A 75 6.91 -2.92 14.05
CA LYS A 75 7.41 -2.77 15.43
C LYS A 75 6.98 -1.47 16.09
N LEU A 76 6.81 -0.40 15.31
CA LEU A 76 6.43 0.93 15.80
C LEU A 76 4.91 1.09 15.97
N SER A 77 4.12 0.33 15.23
CA SER A 77 2.66 0.36 15.29
C SER A 77 2.16 -0.09 16.66
N GLY A 78 1.23 0.66 17.25
CA GLY A 78 0.58 0.30 18.51
C GLY A 78 -0.51 -0.76 18.33
N SER A 79 -0.92 -1.03 17.08
CA SER A 79 -1.93 -2.04 16.74
C SER A 79 -1.76 -2.61 15.33
N GLU A 80 -2.38 -3.77 15.07
CA GLU A 80 -2.49 -4.34 13.73
C GLU A 80 -3.14 -3.37 12.73
N GLY A 81 -4.13 -2.60 13.19
CA GLY A 81 -4.85 -1.64 12.35
C GLY A 81 -3.96 -0.52 11.81
N GLU A 82 -2.99 -0.05 12.60
CA GLU A 82 -2.03 0.97 12.15
C GLU A 82 -1.05 0.42 11.10
N TYR A 83 -0.55 -0.80 11.31
CA TYR A 83 0.28 -1.48 10.32
C TYR A 83 -0.49 -1.71 9.02
N ASN A 84 -1.73 -2.19 9.12
CA ASN A 84 -2.61 -2.44 7.99
C ASN A 84 -2.97 -1.15 7.25
N ALA A 85 -3.10 -0.02 7.96
CA ALA A 85 -3.30 1.28 7.35
C ALA A 85 -2.11 1.72 6.49
N TYR A 86 -0.87 1.43 6.91
CA TYR A 86 0.32 1.67 6.08
C TYR A 86 0.32 0.75 4.86
N LEU A 87 0.06 -0.55 5.07
CA LEU A 87 0.05 -1.54 4.00
C LEU A 87 -0.96 -1.18 2.90
N PHE A 88 -2.18 -0.79 3.28
CA PHE A 88 -3.20 -0.34 2.35
C PHE A 88 -2.75 0.90 1.56
N MET A 89 -2.21 1.91 2.25
CA MET A 89 -1.78 3.16 1.62
C MET A 89 -0.64 2.94 0.61
N VAL A 90 0.41 2.21 1.00
CA VAL A 90 1.57 2.00 0.13
C VAL A 90 1.22 1.12 -1.08
N LEU A 91 0.38 0.09 -0.91
CA LEU A 91 -0.11 -0.70 -2.04
C LEU A 91 -1.01 0.11 -2.98
N ALA A 92 -1.85 0.99 -2.44
CA ALA A 92 -2.66 1.89 -3.27
C ALA A 92 -1.81 2.81 -4.13
N HIS A 93 -0.73 3.35 -3.58
CA HIS A 93 0.22 4.17 -4.32
C HIS A 93 0.84 3.39 -5.49
N GLU A 94 1.40 2.21 -5.22
CA GLU A 94 2.04 1.41 -6.28
C GLU A 94 1.05 0.83 -7.29
N TYR A 95 -0.18 0.52 -6.87
CA TYR A 95 -1.20 0.06 -7.80
C TYR A 95 -1.61 1.16 -8.78
N LEU A 96 -1.70 2.41 -8.32
CA LEU A 96 -1.94 3.56 -9.21
C LEU A 96 -0.79 3.73 -10.24
N HIS A 97 0.46 3.54 -9.83
CA HIS A 97 1.57 3.47 -10.79
C HIS A 97 1.41 2.33 -11.80
N SER A 98 0.98 1.16 -11.32
CA SER A 98 0.72 0.01 -12.17
C SER A 98 -0.38 0.27 -13.21
N LEU A 99 -1.29 1.22 -12.97
CA LEU A 99 -2.33 1.62 -13.92
C LEU A 99 -1.83 2.57 -15.02
N GLY A 100 -0.52 2.84 -15.08
CA GLY A 100 0.11 3.69 -16.08
C GLY A 100 0.24 5.16 -15.69
N ILE A 101 -0.05 5.52 -14.44
CA ILE A 101 0.11 6.88 -13.94
C ILE A 101 1.55 7.04 -13.45
N THR A 102 2.38 7.78 -14.21
CA THR A 102 3.82 7.92 -13.91
C THR A 102 4.18 9.22 -13.21
N ASP A 103 3.30 10.23 -13.25
CA ASP A 103 3.54 11.49 -12.55
C ASP A 103 3.35 11.29 -11.04
N GLU A 104 4.44 11.39 -10.30
CA GLU A 104 4.49 11.14 -8.86
C GLU A 104 3.54 12.06 -8.07
N ASN A 105 3.44 13.35 -8.44
CA ASN A 105 2.56 14.29 -7.75
C ASN A 105 1.09 13.90 -7.96
N ARG A 106 0.75 13.45 -9.18
CA ARG A 106 -0.58 12.94 -9.50
C ARG A 106 -0.89 11.68 -8.72
N VAL A 107 0.04 10.74 -8.61
CA VAL A 107 -0.16 9.52 -7.80
C VAL A 107 -0.36 9.88 -6.33
N ARG A 108 0.49 10.73 -5.73
CA ARG A 108 0.29 11.21 -4.35
C ARG A 108 -1.09 11.81 -4.12
N GLN A 109 -1.53 12.71 -5.01
CA GLN A 109 -2.86 13.31 -4.92
C GLN A 109 -3.96 12.24 -5.00
N MET A 110 -3.87 11.30 -5.96
CA MET A 110 -4.86 10.25 -6.13
C MET A 110 -4.89 9.28 -4.95
N THR A 111 -3.73 8.91 -4.37
CA THR A 111 -3.65 8.10 -3.15
C THR A 111 -4.32 8.80 -1.98
N PHE A 112 -4.07 10.10 -1.79
CA PHE A 112 -4.71 10.89 -0.74
C PHE A 112 -6.23 10.95 -0.94
N GLU A 113 -6.70 11.28 -2.14
CA GLU A 113 -8.12 11.35 -2.46
C GLU A 113 -8.81 9.98 -2.28
N LEU A 114 -8.14 8.89 -2.64
CA LEU A 114 -8.61 7.52 -2.44
C LEU A 114 -8.77 7.20 -0.95
N CYS A 115 -7.72 7.42 -0.16
CA CYS A 115 -7.74 7.15 1.28
C CYS A 115 -8.80 8.01 1.97
N LYS A 116 -8.87 9.30 1.66
CA LYS A 116 -9.88 10.21 2.21
C LYS A 116 -11.31 9.76 1.91
N ASP A 117 -11.58 9.34 0.68
CA ASP A 117 -12.91 8.88 0.27
C ASP A 117 -13.29 7.58 0.99
N ALA A 118 -12.40 6.59 0.96
CA ALA A 118 -12.66 5.26 1.49
C ALA A 118 -12.62 5.19 3.03
N LEU A 119 -11.76 5.99 3.67
CA LEU A 119 -11.42 5.87 5.09
C LEU A 119 -11.66 7.15 5.89
N GLY A 120 -11.98 8.28 5.26
CA GLY A 120 -12.15 9.56 5.95
C GLY A 120 -10.84 10.29 6.26
N ASP A 121 -10.96 11.54 6.70
CA ASP A 121 -9.81 12.45 6.89
C ASP A 121 -8.84 12.02 8.00
N ASP A 122 -9.37 11.51 9.11
CA ASP A 122 -8.58 11.24 10.32
C ASP A 122 -7.89 9.87 10.32
N HIS A 123 -8.19 9.00 9.35
CA HIS A 123 -7.62 7.66 9.30
C HIS A 123 -6.12 7.68 8.98
N SER A 124 -5.35 6.77 9.59
CA SER A 124 -3.89 6.71 9.45
C SER A 124 -3.42 6.64 7.99
N SER A 125 -4.07 5.85 7.14
CA SER A 125 -3.77 5.80 5.70
C SER A 125 -3.92 7.16 5.02
N THR A 126 -4.97 7.91 5.36
CA THR A 126 -5.25 9.24 4.79
C THR A 126 -4.20 10.25 5.23
N ARG A 127 -3.83 10.23 6.51
CA ARG A 127 -2.79 11.11 7.07
C ARG A 127 -1.43 10.84 6.45
N MET A 128 -1.04 9.57 6.30
CA MET A 128 0.22 9.21 5.64
C MET A 128 0.22 9.56 4.14
N ALA A 129 -0.90 9.38 3.44
CA ALA A 129 -1.00 9.72 2.02
C ALA A 129 -0.95 11.23 1.76
N LYS A 130 -1.44 12.04 2.71
CA LYS A 130 -1.39 13.51 2.62
C LYS A 130 0.02 14.06 2.84
N GLU A 131 0.75 13.43 3.75
CA GLU A 131 2.09 13.85 4.17
C GLU A 131 3.10 12.79 3.76
N ASP A 132 3.54 11.96 4.70
CA ASP A 132 4.48 10.86 4.51
C ASP A 132 4.31 9.89 5.70
N PRO A 133 4.64 8.58 5.59
CA PRO A 133 4.64 7.65 6.72
C PRO A 133 5.35 8.16 7.98
N SER A 134 6.39 8.97 7.82
CA SER A 134 7.14 9.59 8.91
C SER A 134 6.38 10.67 9.69
N SER A 135 5.17 11.06 9.29
CA SER A 135 4.29 11.91 10.10
C SER A 135 3.62 11.15 11.24
N LEU A 136 3.35 9.85 11.05
CA LEU A 136 2.83 8.96 12.09
C LEU A 136 3.93 8.16 12.79
N PHE A 137 5.01 7.87 12.08
CA PHE A 137 6.15 7.12 12.60
C PHE A 137 7.44 7.95 12.50
N PRO A 138 7.62 9.01 13.33
CA PRO A 138 8.79 9.89 13.26
C PRO A 138 10.13 9.16 13.35
N GLN A 139 10.17 8.00 14.01
CA GLN A 139 11.34 7.15 14.12
C GLN A 139 11.88 6.69 12.76
N LEU A 140 11.04 6.62 11.72
CA LEU A 140 11.50 6.31 10.36
C LEU A 140 12.55 7.31 9.85
N ARG A 141 12.51 8.57 10.33
CA ARG A 141 13.46 9.62 9.92
C ARG A 141 14.88 9.38 10.43
N THR A 142 15.03 8.64 11.53
CA THR A 142 16.33 8.33 12.13
C THR A 142 16.86 6.97 11.70
N MET A 143 16.05 6.17 10.98
CA MET A 143 16.48 4.89 10.44
C MET A 143 17.35 5.07 9.21
N VAL A 144 18.52 4.44 9.23
CA VAL A 144 19.48 4.49 8.14
C VAL A 144 19.65 3.10 7.56
N GLN A 145 18.97 2.84 6.45
CA GLN A 145 19.30 1.79 5.51
C GLN A 145 19.48 2.47 4.16
N THR A 146 20.64 2.29 3.53
CA THR A 146 21.00 2.99 2.27
C THR A 146 21.28 2.05 1.12
N GLN A 147 21.31 0.74 1.38
CA GLN A 147 21.66 -0.27 0.39
C GLN A 147 20.47 -1.16 0.07
N PHE A 148 20.45 -1.67 -1.16
CA PHE A 148 19.56 -2.76 -1.54
C PHE A 148 20.12 -4.08 -1.01
N GLY A 149 19.26 -4.89 -0.41
CA GLY A 149 19.57 -6.27 -0.05
C GLY A 149 19.77 -7.13 -1.30
N ARG A 150 20.69 -8.11 -1.22
CA ARG A 150 20.92 -9.06 -2.30
C ARG A 150 19.80 -10.10 -2.42
N GLU A 151 19.13 -10.38 -1.32
CA GLU A 151 18.03 -11.34 -1.25
C GLU A 151 16.69 -10.63 -1.43
N PHE A 152 15.78 -11.33 -2.10
CA PHE A 152 14.39 -10.92 -2.26
C PHE A 152 13.47 -12.11 -2.02
N HIS A 153 12.24 -11.83 -1.60
CA HIS A 153 11.22 -12.83 -1.35
C HIS A 153 9.98 -12.56 -2.20
N VAL A 154 9.62 -13.52 -3.06
CA VAL A 154 8.40 -13.45 -3.85
C VAL A 154 7.21 -13.91 -3.00
N VAL A 155 6.20 -13.05 -2.87
CA VAL A 155 4.95 -13.41 -2.20
C VAL A 155 4.14 -14.28 -3.16
N LYS A 156 4.09 -15.60 -2.87
CA LYS A 156 3.47 -16.61 -3.75
C LYS A 156 1.96 -16.41 -3.94
N ASP A 157 1.33 -15.91 -2.88
CA ASP A 157 -0.11 -15.79 -2.76
C ASP A 157 -0.50 -14.31 -2.86
N PHE A 158 -0.51 -13.76 -4.07
CA PHE A 158 -0.80 -12.35 -4.32
C PHE A 158 -1.56 -12.16 -5.65
N ASP A 159 -2.54 -11.26 -5.65
CA ASP A 159 -3.45 -10.97 -6.76
C ASP A 159 -4.20 -12.22 -7.25
N LYS A 160 -4.66 -13.05 -6.30
CA LYS A 160 -5.25 -14.36 -6.60
C LYS A 160 -6.53 -14.27 -7.41
N SER A 161 -7.36 -13.26 -7.19
CA SER A 161 -8.62 -13.11 -7.92
C SER A 161 -8.41 -12.87 -9.43
N SER A 162 -7.20 -12.47 -9.82
CA SER A 162 -6.77 -12.30 -11.20
C SER A 162 -6.22 -13.58 -11.84
N GLN A 163 -5.92 -14.62 -11.04
CA GLN A 163 -5.43 -15.91 -11.53
C GLN A 163 -6.61 -16.83 -11.86
N SER A 164 -7.32 -16.54 -12.95
CA SER A 164 -8.19 -17.55 -13.55
C SER A 164 -7.29 -18.57 -14.28
N TYR A 165 -7.21 -19.79 -13.75
CA TYR A 165 -6.75 -20.92 -14.55
C TYR A 165 -7.67 -20.98 -15.78
N ILE A 166 -7.10 -20.85 -16.99
CA ILE A 166 -7.82 -21.25 -18.19
C ILE A 166 -8.03 -22.76 -18.03
N GLN A 167 -9.28 -23.18 -17.85
CA GLN A 167 -9.69 -24.59 -17.96
C GLN A 167 -9.96 -24.95 -19.41
#